data_AF-A0A820IFK7-F1
#
_entry.id   AF-A0A820IFK7-F1
#
_cell.length_a   1.000
_cell.length_b   1.000
_cell.length_c   1.000
_cell.angle_alpha   90.00
_cell.angle_beta   90.00
_cell.angle_gamma   90.00
#
_symmetry.space_group_name_H-M   'P 1'
#
loop_
_entity.id
_entity.type
_entity.pdbx_description
1 polymer ?
#
loop_
_entity_poly.entity_id
_entity_poly.type
_entity_poly.pdbx_seq_one_letter_code
_entity_poly.pdbx_strand_id
1 'polypeptide(L)'
;VKVVRKIKQLISYPELLDLSSFITPEALQSNEENHKFNKFIYQLNAVVVHFGETVNSGHIFSYIRSPDNLWYKADDASITKTNLNNVLADNDAYILCYSKLAKNEVILRETEVYTACKEPSRLLFSSTPIRPDDRAYTNIEDRATTRANVLLNISGFVEDDSPKQN
;
A
#
# COMPACT_ATOMS: atom_id res chain seq x y z
N VAL A 1 47.48 7.96 -3.45
CA VAL A 1 46.52 6.99 -2.89
C VAL A 1 45.12 7.55 -3.07
N LYS A 2 44.20 6.82 -3.70
CA LYS A 2 42.80 7.29 -3.86
C LYS A 2 42.07 7.07 -2.54
N VAL A 3 41.61 8.15 -1.90
CA VAL A 3 40.79 8.07 -0.70
C VAL A 3 39.36 7.73 -1.12
N VAL A 4 38.82 6.63 -0.62
CA VAL A 4 37.42 6.23 -0.83
C VAL A 4 36.61 6.59 0.42
N ARG A 5 35.42 7.17 0.22
CA ARG A 5 34.55 7.65 1.29
C ARG A 5 33.12 7.17 1.06
N LYS A 6 32.42 6.86 2.15
CA LYS A 6 30.99 6.54 2.10
C LYS A 6 30.21 7.80 1.76
N ILE A 7 29.27 7.70 0.83
CA ILE A 7 28.33 8.77 0.51
C ILE A 7 27.24 8.74 1.59
N LYS A 8 27.19 9.77 2.43
CA LYS A 8 26.21 9.90 3.52
C LYS A 8 25.05 10.86 3.18
N GLN A 9 24.87 11.15 1.89
CA GLN A 9 23.78 12.02 1.46
C GLN A 9 22.45 11.32 1.75
N LEU A 10 21.54 12.03 2.41
CA LEU A 10 20.19 11.54 2.63
C LEU A 10 19.46 11.42 1.30
N ILE A 11 18.97 10.22 1.00
CA ILE A 11 18.09 9.95 -0.13
C ILE A 11 16.75 9.51 0.44
N SER A 12 15.71 10.31 0.17
CA SER A 12 14.33 9.92 0.49
C SER A 12 13.84 8.89 -0.52
N TYR A 13 13.09 7.90 -0.06
CA TYR A 13 12.47 6.88 -0.88
C TYR A 13 11.04 6.61 -0.39
N PRO A 14 10.07 6.38 -1.31
CA PRO A 14 8.68 6.20 -0.93
C PRO A 14 8.34 4.74 -0.59
N GLU A 15 7.23 4.48 0.13
CA GLU A 15 6.70 3.11 0.22
C GLU A 15 6.19 2.61 -1.14
N LEU A 16 5.56 3.51 -1.90
CA LEU A 16 5.01 3.25 -3.23
C LEU A 16 5.80 4.04 -4.27
N LEU A 17 6.44 3.34 -5.18
CA LEU A 17 7.26 3.92 -6.25
C LEU A 17 6.50 3.82 -7.57
N ASP A 18 6.18 4.98 -8.15
CA ASP A 18 5.67 5.07 -9.51
C ASP A 18 6.84 5.23 -10.49
N LEU A 19 7.04 4.24 -11.36
CA LEU A 19 8.07 4.27 -12.39
C LEU A 19 7.59 4.80 -13.73
N SER A 20 6.31 5.17 -13.88
CA SER A 20 5.70 5.49 -15.18
C SER A 20 6.46 6.57 -15.98
N SER A 21 7.05 7.56 -15.31
CA SER A 21 7.83 8.64 -15.94
C SER A 21 9.19 8.20 -16.50
N PHE A 22 9.68 7.02 -16.11
CA PHE A 22 10.97 6.46 -16.53
C PHE A 22 10.80 5.33 -17.56
N ILE A 23 9.57 5.01 -17.96
CA ILE A 23 9.24 3.97 -18.93
C ILE A 23 9.09 4.59 -20.32
N THR A 24 9.52 3.87 -21.35
CA THR A 24 9.42 4.35 -22.73
C THR A 24 7.95 4.43 -23.19
N PRO A 25 7.62 5.36 -24.10
CA PRO A 25 6.24 5.51 -24.60
C PRO A 25 5.63 4.22 -25.16
N GLU A 26 6.43 3.36 -25.78
CA GLU A 26 5.99 2.10 -26.37
C GLU A 26 5.54 1.10 -25.29
N ALA A 27 6.27 1.04 -24.17
CA ALA A 27 5.92 0.18 -23.04
C ALA A 27 4.72 0.71 -22.23
N LEU A 28 4.50 2.03 -22.26
CA LEU A 28 3.31 2.68 -21.72
C LEU A 28 2.06 2.41 -22.57
N GLN A 29 2.21 2.29 -23.88
CA GLN A 29 1.11 2.15 -24.85
C GLN A 29 0.66 0.72 -25.14
N SER A 30 1.31 -0.31 -24.58
CA SER A 30 0.85 -1.70 -24.79
C SER A 30 -0.64 -1.82 -24.45
N ASN A 31 -1.44 -2.32 -25.40
CA ASN A 31 -2.91 -2.32 -25.52
C ASN A 31 -3.75 -2.88 -24.33
N GLU A 32 -3.49 -2.44 -23.10
CA GLU A 32 -4.40 -2.62 -21.96
C GLU A 32 -5.15 -1.30 -21.70
N GLU A 33 -6.04 -0.96 -22.65
CA GLU A 33 -6.88 0.26 -22.69
C GLU A 33 -7.62 0.55 -21.36
N ASN A 34 -7.82 -0.45 -20.50
CA ASN A 34 -8.58 -0.32 -19.25
C ASN A 34 -7.75 -0.10 -17.96
N HIS A 35 -6.41 -0.04 -18.01
CA HIS A 35 -5.59 -0.08 -16.78
C HIS A 35 -4.37 0.87 -16.75
N LYS A 36 -4.54 2.08 -17.29
CA LYS A 36 -3.44 3.06 -17.44
C LYS A 36 -2.78 3.50 -16.12
N PHE A 37 -3.50 3.47 -15.00
CA PHE A 37 -3.05 4.12 -13.76
C PHE A 37 -2.12 3.29 -12.88
N ASN A 38 -2.08 1.96 -13.01
CA ASN A 38 -1.45 1.10 -11.99
C ASN A 38 -0.41 0.11 -12.54
N LYS A 39 0.01 0.26 -13.81
CA LYS A 39 0.90 -0.72 -14.47
C LYS A 39 2.34 -0.66 -13.97
N PHE A 40 2.79 0.45 -13.42
CA PHE A 40 4.19 0.65 -13.03
C PHE A 40 4.34 1.11 -11.57
N ILE A 41 3.36 0.79 -10.73
CA ILE A 41 3.44 1.02 -9.29
C ILE A 41 4.12 -0.17 -8.63
N TYR A 42 5.14 0.13 -7.85
CA TYR A 42 5.92 -0.83 -7.09
C TYR A 42 5.83 -0.53 -5.61
N GLN A 43 5.95 -1.57 -4.80
CA GLN A 43 5.90 -1.50 -3.36
C GLN A 43 7.22 -1.91 -2.75
N LEU A 44 7.69 -1.10 -1.80
CA LEU A 44 8.86 -1.40 -1.00
C LEU A 44 8.56 -2.60 -0.08
N ASN A 45 9.37 -3.65 -0.22
CA ASN A 45 9.26 -4.89 0.53
C ASN A 45 10.48 -5.18 1.40
N ALA A 46 11.64 -4.64 1.06
CA ALA A 46 12.81 -4.69 1.92
C ALA A 46 13.76 -3.50 1.70
N VAL A 47 14.52 -3.18 2.74
CA VAL A 47 15.60 -2.20 2.72
C VAL A 47 16.83 -2.84 3.36
N VAL A 48 17.93 -2.93 2.63
CA VAL A 48 19.23 -3.32 3.21
C VAL A 48 19.95 -2.05 3.64
N VAL A 49 20.39 -2.01 4.88
CA VAL A 49 21.08 -0.88 5.48
C VAL A 49 22.54 -1.24 5.67
N HIS A 50 23.43 -0.34 5.27
CA HIS A 50 24.85 -0.43 5.61
C HIS A 50 25.16 0.64 6.67
N PHE A 51 25.06 0.30 7.94
CA PHE A 51 25.35 1.22 9.04
C PHE A 51 26.86 1.35 9.26
N GLY A 52 27.36 2.59 9.39
CA GLY A 52 28.78 2.83 9.65
C GLY A 52 29.38 3.98 8.83
N GLU A 53 30.59 4.38 9.17
CA GLU A 53 31.21 5.60 8.63
C GLU A 53 32.02 5.38 7.35
N THR A 54 32.54 4.17 7.15
CA THR A 54 33.46 3.87 6.05
C THR A 54 32.80 2.96 5.02
N VAL A 55 33.49 2.74 3.90
CA VAL A 55 33.04 1.79 2.87
C VAL A 55 33.56 0.37 3.10
N ASN A 56 34.53 0.21 4.00
CA ASN A 56 35.23 -1.05 4.26
C ASN A 56 34.83 -1.68 5.59
N SER A 57 34.12 -0.93 6.43
CA SER A 57 33.65 -1.38 7.73
C SER A 57 32.27 -0.81 8.02
N GLY A 58 31.46 -1.62 8.67
CA GLY A 58 30.09 -1.30 9.00
C GLY A 58 29.35 -2.53 9.51
N HIS A 59 28.06 -2.34 9.72
CA HIS A 59 27.12 -3.40 10.07
C HIS A 59 26.01 -3.43 9.03
N ILE A 60 25.72 -4.61 8.50
CA ILE A 60 24.66 -4.79 7.50
C ILE A 60 23.49 -5.47 8.17
N PHE A 61 22.33 -4.84 8.11
CA PHE A 61 21.07 -5.42 8.54
C PHE A 61 19.98 -5.10 7.51
N SER A 62 18.78 -5.65 7.70
CA SER A 62 17.67 -5.38 6.79
C SER A 62 16.38 -5.02 7.51
N TYR A 63 15.58 -4.15 6.90
CA TYR A 63 14.16 -4.06 7.17
C TYR A 63 13.42 -4.94 6.16
N ILE A 64 12.50 -5.76 6.64
CA ILE A 64 11.69 -6.65 5.81
C ILE A 64 10.21 -6.41 6.08
N ARG A 65 9.42 -6.45 5.01
CA ARG A 65 7.96 -6.43 5.08
C ARG A 65 7.44 -7.86 5.09
N SER A 66 6.52 -8.15 6.00
CA SER A 66 5.82 -9.42 6.09
C SER A 66 4.52 -9.42 5.24
N PRO A 67 3.94 -10.59 4.95
CA PRO A 67 2.69 -10.70 4.18
C PRO A 67 1.49 -9.97 4.79
N ASP A 68 1.48 -9.76 6.11
CA ASP A 68 0.46 -8.98 6.82
C ASP A 68 0.75 -7.47 6.83
N ASN A 69 1.64 -7.01 5.94
CA ASN A 69 2.06 -5.61 5.74
C ASN A 69 2.77 -4.96 6.94
N LEU A 70 3.20 -5.74 7.93
CA LEU A 70 4.01 -5.27 9.05
C LEU A 70 5.50 -5.19 8.66
N TRP A 71 6.25 -4.40 9.42
CA TRP A 71 7.68 -4.21 9.20
C TRP A 71 8.49 -4.77 10.36
N TYR A 72 9.63 -5.38 10.01
CA TYR A 72 10.57 -5.94 10.95
C TYR A 72 11.99 -5.51 10.62
N LYS A 73 12.81 -5.25 11.63
CA LYS A 73 14.25 -5.14 11.53
C LYS A 73 14.86 -6.53 11.81
N ALA A 74 15.48 -7.11 10.80
CA ALA A 74 16.26 -8.32 10.86
C ALA A 74 17.75 -7.97 10.97
N ASP A 75 18.28 -8.17 12.17
CA ASP A 75 19.63 -7.79 12.62
C ASP A 75 20.34 -9.03 13.14
N ASP A 76 21.10 -9.69 12.25
CA ASP A 76 21.71 -11.00 12.46
C ASP A 76 20.72 -12.04 13.00
N ALA A 77 20.89 -12.46 14.26
CA ALA A 77 20.03 -13.43 14.94
C ALA A 77 18.74 -12.82 15.51
N SER A 78 18.57 -11.50 15.45
CA SER A 78 17.47 -10.78 16.07
C SER A 78 16.46 -10.29 15.04
N ILE A 79 15.18 -10.61 15.27
CA ILE A 79 14.06 -10.06 14.48
C ILE A 79 13.19 -9.24 15.41
N THR A 80 13.04 -7.95 15.11
CA THR A 80 12.29 -7.01 15.95
C THR A 80 11.26 -6.27 15.13
N LYS A 81 10.06 -6.07 15.67
CA LYS A 81 9.01 -5.30 14.99
C LYS A 81 9.41 -3.83 14.92
N THR A 82 9.17 -3.19 13.78
CA THR A 82 9.37 -1.75 13.56
C THR A 82 8.17 -1.15 12.84
N ASN A 83 8.15 0.17 12.67
CA ASN A 83 7.14 0.87 11.90
C ASN A 83 7.72 1.35 10.56
N LEU A 84 6.85 1.62 9.59
CA LEU A 84 7.26 2.11 8.27
C LEU A 84 8.03 3.44 8.36
N ASN A 85 7.64 4.34 9.26
CA ASN A 85 8.29 5.64 9.41
C ASN A 85 9.79 5.51 9.74
N ASN A 86 10.15 4.58 10.62
CA ASN A 86 11.54 4.28 10.96
C ASN A 86 12.29 3.71 9.76
N VAL A 87 11.63 2.86 8.96
CA VAL A 87 12.21 2.32 7.72
C VAL A 87 12.52 3.48 6.77
N LEU A 88 11.52 4.30 6.42
CA LEU A 88 11.67 5.40 5.45
C LEU A 88 12.60 6.52 5.93
N ALA A 89 12.81 6.65 7.25
CA ALA A 89 13.73 7.63 7.84
C ALA A 89 15.17 7.11 7.97
N ASP A 90 15.47 5.88 7.56
CA ASP A 90 16.82 5.33 7.69
C ASP A 90 17.77 5.91 6.62
N ASN A 91 18.69 6.77 7.09
CA ASN A 91 19.65 7.49 6.26
C ASN A 91 20.77 6.60 5.69
N ASP A 92 20.94 5.39 6.22
CA ASP A 92 21.97 4.44 5.80
C ASP A 92 21.42 3.35 4.87
N ALA A 93 20.20 3.55 4.33
CA ALA A 93 19.61 2.71 3.31
C ALA A 93 20.54 2.58 2.09
N TYR A 94 20.86 1.34 1.73
CA TYR A 94 21.83 1.02 0.69
C TYR A 94 21.20 0.31 -0.51
N ILE A 95 20.36 -0.69 -0.27
CA ILE A 95 19.63 -1.42 -1.33
C ILE A 95 18.14 -1.34 -1.03
N LEU A 96 17.36 -0.93 -2.02
CA LEU A 96 15.90 -0.88 -1.94
C LEU A 96 15.30 -1.99 -2.81
N CYS A 97 14.50 -2.85 -2.20
CA CYS A 97 13.85 -3.96 -2.88
C CYS A 97 12.37 -3.65 -3.07
N TYR A 98 11.98 -3.43 -4.33
CA TYR A 98 10.62 -3.14 -4.73
C TYR A 98 10.03 -4.29 -5.53
N SER A 99 8.76 -4.62 -5.30
CA SER A 99 8.01 -5.58 -6.12
C SER A 99 6.82 -4.89 -6.77
N LYS A 100 6.51 -5.29 -8.00
CA LYS A 100 5.37 -4.74 -8.74
C LYS A 100 4.07 -5.10 -8.02
N LEU A 101 3.22 -4.11 -7.77
CA LEU A 101 1.90 -4.39 -7.19
C LEU A 101 0.99 -5.08 -8.20
N ALA A 102 0.27 -6.09 -7.74
CA ALA A 102 -0.78 -6.71 -8.54
C ALA A 102 -2.00 -5.77 -8.63
N LYS A 103 -2.77 -5.86 -9.73
CA LYS A 103 -3.90 -4.96 -10.00
C LYS A 103 -4.91 -4.89 -8.84
N ASN A 104 -5.20 -6.03 -8.22
CA ASN A 104 -6.09 -6.15 -7.08
C ASN A 104 -5.56 -5.48 -5.80
N GLU A 105 -4.25 -5.48 -5.58
CA GLU A 105 -3.64 -4.88 -4.38
C GLU A 105 -3.68 -3.36 -4.40
N VAL A 106 -3.59 -2.75 -5.59
CA VAL A 106 -3.67 -1.29 -5.72
C VAL A 106 -5.08 -0.78 -5.43
N ILE A 107 -6.11 -1.46 -5.96
CA ILE A 107 -7.51 -1.09 -5.77
C ILE A 107 -7.92 -1.18 -4.29
N LEU A 108 -7.46 -2.22 -3.58
CA LEU A 108 -7.74 -2.38 -2.14
C LEU A 108 -7.17 -1.21 -1.33
N ARG A 109 -5.95 -0.78 -1.64
CA ARG A 109 -5.29 0.34 -0.94
C ARG A 109 -5.93 1.68 -1.24
N GLU A 110 -6.37 1.91 -2.47
CA GLU A 110 -7.10 3.13 -2.84
C GLU A 110 -8.44 3.25 -2.09
N THR A 111 -9.11 2.10 -1.89
CA THR A 111 -10.34 2.01 -1.08
C THR A 111 -10.08 2.26 0.41
N GLU A 112 -8.99 1.74 0.96
CA GLU A 112 -8.58 2.00 2.35
C GLU A 112 -8.31 3.49 2.61
N VAL A 113 -7.63 4.18 1.68
CA VAL A 113 -7.40 5.63 1.76
C VAL A 113 -8.72 6.40 1.69
N TYR A 114 -9.61 6.05 0.74
CA TYR A 114 -10.92 6.70 0.59
C TYR A 114 -11.82 6.54 1.83
N THR A 115 -11.79 5.37 2.47
CA THR A 115 -12.57 5.10 3.68
C THR A 115 -11.97 5.76 4.93
N ALA A 116 -10.64 5.81 5.06
CA ALA A 116 -9.95 6.51 6.14
C ALA A 116 -10.21 8.03 6.12
N CYS A 117 -10.33 8.63 4.93
CA CYS A 117 -10.67 10.06 4.78
C CYS A 117 -12.14 10.39 5.07
N LYS A 118 -13.01 9.40 5.33
CA LYS A 118 -14.43 9.57 5.65
C LYS A 118 -14.79 9.22 7.11
N GLU A 119 -13.84 9.25 8.05
CA GLU A 119 -14.17 9.27 9.48
C GLU A 119 -15.16 10.44 9.76
N PRO A 120 -16.38 10.18 10.27
CA PRO A 120 -17.39 11.21 10.38
C PRO A 120 -17.00 12.18 11.48
N SER A 121 -16.93 13.46 11.12
CA SER A 121 -16.92 14.59 12.06
C SER A 121 -17.98 14.36 13.12
N ARG A 122 -17.55 14.04 14.36
CA ARG A 122 -18.43 13.80 15.50
C ARG A 122 -19.22 15.08 15.80
N LEU A 123 -20.42 15.20 15.25
CA LEU A 123 -21.36 16.25 15.61
C LEU A 123 -21.80 16.03 17.05
N LEU A 124 -21.29 16.90 17.94
CA LEU A 124 -21.87 17.16 19.25
C LEU A 124 -23.25 17.80 19.01
N PHE A 125 -24.32 17.01 19.09
CA PHE A 125 -25.64 17.56 19.33
C PHE A 125 -26.18 17.05 20.65
N SER A 126 -26.56 18.01 21.49
CA SER A 126 -27.01 17.83 22.87
C SER A 126 -28.34 17.08 22.91
N SER A 127 -28.40 16.08 23.78
CA SER A 127 -29.59 15.29 24.07
C SER A 127 -30.61 16.09 24.88
N THR A 128 -31.78 16.37 24.30
CA THR A 128 -33.02 16.46 25.09
C THR A 128 -33.62 15.05 25.21
N PRO A 129 -34.22 14.66 26.35
CA PRO A 129 -34.73 13.30 26.51
C PRO A 129 -36.13 13.17 25.89
N ILE A 130 -36.25 12.36 24.84
CA ILE A 130 -37.53 11.88 24.31
C ILE A 130 -37.89 10.57 25.04
N ARG A 131 -39.17 10.48 25.43
CA ARG A 131 -39.80 9.40 26.21
C ARG A 131 -39.93 8.10 25.39
N PRO A 132 -40.07 6.93 26.04
CA PRO A 132 -40.11 5.64 25.37
C PRO A 132 -41.54 5.24 25.02
N ASP A 133 -41.92 5.34 23.75
CA ASP A 133 -42.82 4.37 23.12
C ASP A 133 -42.63 4.42 21.60
N ASP A 134 -41.97 3.40 21.07
CA ASP A 134 -42.43 2.65 19.91
C ASP A 134 -41.40 1.59 19.55
N ARG A 135 -41.82 0.32 19.68
CA ARG A 135 -41.13 -0.84 19.12
C ARG A 135 -41.02 -0.65 17.61
N ALA A 136 -39.82 -0.78 17.05
CA ALA A 136 -39.46 -2.00 16.32
C ALA A 136 -38.05 -1.93 15.66
N TYR A 137 -37.47 -3.12 15.51
CA TYR A 137 -36.35 -3.51 14.66
C TYR A 137 -34.93 -3.13 15.08
N THR A 138 -34.26 -4.07 15.75
CA THR A 138 -32.81 -4.23 15.66
C THR A 138 -32.51 -5.62 15.10
N ASN A 139 -32.28 -5.71 13.79
CA ASN A 139 -31.60 -6.85 13.21
C ASN A 139 -30.10 -6.68 13.45
N ILE A 140 -29.55 -7.63 14.19
CA ILE A 140 -28.11 -7.84 14.36
C ILE A 140 -27.65 -8.59 13.11
N GLU A 141 -27.09 -7.87 12.14
CA GLU A 141 -26.16 -8.44 11.14
C GLU A 141 -25.10 -7.40 10.82
N ASP A 142 -24.03 -7.42 11.62
CA ASP A 142 -22.97 -6.44 11.63
C ASP A 142 -21.72 -6.97 10.91
N ARG A 143 -21.10 -6.10 10.10
CA ARG A 143 -19.72 -6.11 9.57
C ARG A 143 -19.23 -7.13 8.53
N ALA A 144 -19.93 -8.21 8.18
CA ALA A 144 -19.46 -9.11 7.11
C ALA A 144 -19.94 -8.70 5.69
N THR A 145 -21.14 -8.14 5.59
CA THR A 145 -21.87 -7.96 4.33
C THR A 145 -21.32 -6.82 3.44
N THR A 146 -20.65 -5.83 4.01
CA THR A 146 -20.07 -4.71 3.26
C THR A 146 -18.86 -5.10 2.41
N ARG A 147 -18.06 -6.09 2.84
CA ARG A 147 -16.87 -6.54 2.09
C ARG A 147 -17.24 -7.33 0.82
N ALA A 148 -18.32 -8.10 0.85
CA ALA A 148 -18.76 -8.89 -0.30
C ALA A 148 -19.52 -8.06 -1.34
N ASN A 149 -20.34 -7.09 -0.92
CA ASN A 149 -21.18 -6.31 -1.82
C ASN A 149 -20.39 -5.34 -2.72
N VAL A 150 -19.20 -4.88 -2.30
CA VAL A 150 -18.33 -4.04 -3.15
C VAL A 150 -17.67 -4.86 -4.26
N LEU A 151 -17.32 -6.12 -4.02
CA LEU A 151 -16.71 -7.00 -5.03
C LEU A 151 -17.75 -7.57 -6.00
N LEU A 152 -18.98 -7.85 -5.55
CA LEU A 152 -20.05 -8.41 -6.39
C LEU A 152 -20.69 -7.39 -7.35
N ASN A 153 -20.60 -6.09 -7.06
CA ASN A 153 -21.12 -5.05 -7.96
C ASN A 153 -20.25 -4.82 -9.22
N ILE A 154 -19.12 -5.51 -9.36
CA ILE A 154 -18.21 -5.37 -10.50
C ILE A 154 -18.43 -6.49 -11.53
N SER A 155 -19.12 -7.58 -11.18
CA SER A 155 -19.44 -8.69 -12.11
C SER A 155 -20.78 -8.54 -12.84
N GLY A 156 -21.41 -7.36 -12.79
CA GLY A 156 -22.81 -7.15 -13.20
C GLY A 156 -23.04 -6.18 -14.35
N PHE A 157 -22.12 -6.05 -15.31
CA PHE A 157 -22.33 -5.19 -16.49
C PHE A 157 -22.15 -5.97 -17.81
N VAL A 158 -23.26 -6.62 -18.20
CA VAL A 158 -23.77 -6.89 -19.56
C VAL A 158 -22.87 -7.63 -20.57
N GLU A 159 -23.14 -8.93 -20.75
CA GLU A 159 -23.16 -9.57 -22.07
C GLU A 159 -24.62 -9.98 -22.36
N ASP A 160 -25.25 -9.36 -23.36
CA ASP A 160 -26.30 -9.98 -24.17
C ASP A 160 -25.93 -9.74 -25.63
N ASP A 161 -25.29 -10.73 -26.22
CA ASP A 161 -25.10 -10.80 -27.66
C ASP A 161 -25.51 -12.21 -28.13
N SER A 162 -26.83 -12.42 -28.13
CA SER A 162 -27.46 -13.59 -28.75
C SER A 162 -27.31 -13.51 -30.29
N PRO A 163 -26.95 -14.61 -30.99
CA PRO A 163 -26.64 -14.58 -32.41
C PRO A 163 -27.90 -14.46 -33.28
N LYS A 164 -27.95 -13.45 -34.17
CA LYS A 164 -28.94 -13.41 -35.25
C LYS A 164 -28.58 -14.42 -36.33
N GLN A 165 -29.43 -15.44 -36.48
CA GLN A 165 -29.46 -16.33 -37.64
C GLN A 165 -30.10 -15.64 -38.86
N ASN A 166 -29.52 -15.97 -40.02
CA ASN A 166 -29.92 -15.74 -41.42
C ASN A 166 -29.86 -14.31 -41.98
#